data_AF-A0A956BD62-F1
#
_entry.id   AF-A0A956BD62-F1
#
_cell.length_a   1.000
_cell.length_b   1.000
_cell.length_c   1.000
_cell.angle_alpha   90.00
_cell.angle_beta   90.00
_cell.angle_gamma   90.00
#
_symmetry.space_group_name_H-M   'P 1'
#
loop_
_entity.id
_entity.type
_entity.pdbx_description
1 polymer ?
#
loop_
_entity_poly.entity_id
_entity_poly.type
_entity_poly.pdbx_seq_one_letter_code
_entity_poly.pdbx_strand_id
1 'polypeptide(L)'
;MVVLTMLVFALHAPVNCPPEVGQIRWDGVQHTLTIKGKRVGVRGTVWDRDRDGKPSHKDLMRIDSASGFGVDELWIELRGNLAKDIARSLKSKGSAGQRCESRFTVDGVPKVGTARALARLIAGTDSGGGKLTLEDRVRGDMAGWAEQMCGGKTHIGEDQLAQALEARGKRAHAKAGAGTLRRVAHQVAADYSLKCAHLEVGKGLTFD
;
A
#
# COMPACT_ATOMS: atom_id res chain seq x y z
N MET A 1 21.17 30.95 -40.17
CA MET A 1 21.72 29.77 -39.47
C MET A 1 20.57 29.03 -38.81
N VAL A 2 20.28 27.81 -39.25
CA VAL A 2 19.18 26.99 -38.73
C VAL A 2 19.72 26.17 -37.56
N VAL A 3 19.20 26.42 -36.35
CA VAL A 3 19.50 25.61 -35.16
C VAL A 3 18.77 24.28 -35.32
N LEU A 4 19.52 23.23 -35.68
CA LEU A 4 19.02 21.87 -35.79
C LEU A 4 18.88 21.31 -34.37
N THR A 5 17.69 21.48 -33.78
CA THR A 5 17.34 20.89 -32.50
C THR A 5 17.21 19.37 -32.70
N MET A 6 18.28 18.63 -32.37
CA MET A 6 18.25 17.17 -32.31
C MET A 6 17.22 16.74 -31.27
N LEU A 7 16.05 16.25 -31.72
CA LEU A 7 15.15 15.44 -30.90
C LEU A 7 15.85 14.11 -30.60
N VAL A 8 16.51 14.03 -29.46
CA VAL A 8 16.91 12.74 -28.88
C VAL A 8 15.65 12.07 -28.35
N PHE A 9 14.98 11.29 -29.21
CA PHE A 9 14.00 10.31 -28.76
C PHE A 9 14.77 9.25 -27.95
N ALA A 10 14.80 9.42 -26.63
CA ALA A 10 15.22 8.37 -25.71
C ALA A 10 14.24 7.20 -25.79
N LEU A 11 14.51 6.28 -26.71
CA LEU A 11 13.91 4.95 -26.76
C LEU A 11 14.13 4.30 -25.39
N HIS A 12 13.07 4.23 -24.58
CA HIS A 12 13.07 3.47 -23.35
C HIS A 12 13.13 1.99 -23.73
N ALA A 13 14.34 1.44 -23.83
CA ALA A 13 14.52 0.02 -24.08
C ALA A 13 13.79 -0.76 -22.96
N PRO A 14 12.97 -1.77 -23.29
CA PRO A 14 12.31 -2.59 -22.29
C PRO A 14 13.38 -3.27 -21.42
N VAL A 15 13.28 -3.10 -20.11
CA VAL A 15 14.22 -3.72 -19.17
C VAL A 15 13.97 -5.23 -19.18
N ASN A 16 14.89 -5.99 -19.75
CA ASN A 16 14.86 -7.45 -19.67
C ASN A 16 15.43 -7.86 -18.30
N CYS A 17 14.57 -8.31 -17.40
CA CYS A 17 14.94 -8.73 -16.07
C CYS A 17 14.57 -10.21 -15.91
N PRO A 18 15.54 -11.15 -15.92
CA PRO A 18 15.22 -12.57 -15.86
C PRO A 18 14.51 -12.87 -14.53
N PRO A 19 13.29 -13.43 -14.56
CA PRO A 19 12.44 -13.54 -13.38
C PRO A 19 13.06 -14.41 -12.28
N GLU A 20 13.90 -15.37 -12.67
CA GLU A 20 14.62 -16.31 -11.81
C GLU A 20 15.58 -15.59 -10.84
N VAL A 21 16.29 -14.55 -11.31
CA VAL A 21 17.42 -13.92 -10.61
C VAL A 21 17.18 -12.45 -10.26
N GLY A 22 16.28 -11.78 -10.99
CA GLY A 22 16.06 -10.34 -10.88
C GLY A 22 14.64 -9.95 -10.57
N GLN A 23 14.48 -8.68 -10.22
CA GLN A 23 13.21 -7.96 -10.09
C GLN A 23 13.34 -6.57 -10.72
N ILE A 24 12.24 -6.06 -11.26
CA ILE A 24 12.21 -4.71 -11.80
C ILE A 24 12.11 -3.73 -10.64
N ARG A 25 12.94 -2.69 -10.68
CA ARG A 25 12.93 -1.54 -9.78
C ARG A 25 12.49 -0.31 -10.54
N TRP A 26 11.57 0.45 -9.97
CA TRP A 26 11.14 1.76 -10.43
C TRP A 26 11.60 2.83 -9.45
N ASP A 27 12.55 3.66 -9.85
CA ASP A 27 13.03 4.79 -9.03
C ASP A 27 12.15 6.04 -9.19
N GLY A 28 12.09 6.86 -8.15
CA GLY A 28 11.50 8.19 -8.23
C GLY A 28 9.98 8.19 -8.43
N VAL A 29 9.30 7.12 -8.01
CA VAL A 29 7.84 7.03 -7.97
C VAL A 29 7.32 8.17 -7.11
N GLN A 30 6.47 9.01 -7.68
CA GLN A 30 5.86 10.12 -6.97
C GLN A 30 4.37 9.89 -6.83
N HIS A 31 3.84 10.10 -5.64
CA HIS A 31 2.42 10.05 -5.35
C HIS A 31 2.02 11.25 -4.50
N THR A 32 0.76 11.65 -4.52
CA THR A 32 0.26 12.72 -3.66
C THR A 32 -0.88 12.20 -2.81
N LEU A 33 -0.81 12.47 -1.51
CA LEU A 33 -1.80 12.08 -0.54
C LEU A 33 -2.15 13.24 0.38
N THR A 34 -3.22 13.08 1.16
CA THR A 34 -3.68 14.10 2.11
C THR A 34 -3.38 13.64 3.53
N ILE A 35 -2.55 14.41 4.25
CA ILE A 35 -2.25 14.20 5.69
C ILE A 35 -2.69 15.43 6.46
N LYS A 36 -3.51 15.26 7.51
CA LYS A 36 -3.99 16.35 8.37
C LYS A 36 -4.55 17.55 7.56
N GLY A 37 -5.27 17.26 6.48
CA GLY A 37 -5.87 18.27 5.60
C GLY A 37 -4.90 18.94 4.60
N LYS A 38 -3.62 18.59 4.58
CA LYS A 38 -2.61 19.14 3.66
C LYS A 38 -2.25 18.13 2.57
N ARG A 39 -2.04 18.62 1.34
CA ARG A 39 -1.45 17.82 0.26
C ARG A 39 0.03 17.58 0.56
N VAL A 40 0.44 16.31 0.55
CA VAL A 40 1.80 15.86 0.79
C VAL A 40 2.28 15.08 -0.41
N GLY A 41 3.40 15.51 -0.99
CA GLY A 41 4.09 14.76 -2.03
C GLY A 41 4.94 13.66 -1.40
N VAL A 42 4.75 12.44 -1.84
CA VAL A 42 5.54 11.27 -1.46
C VAL A 42 6.39 10.86 -2.63
N ARG A 43 7.67 10.61 -2.38
CA ARG A 43 8.60 10.01 -3.34
C ARG A 43 9.11 8.69 -2.80
N GLY A 44 9.23 7.71 -3.67
CA GLY A 44 9.72 6.39 -3.30
C GLY A 44 10.30 5.61 -4.47
N THR A 45 10.65 4.38 -4.15
CA THR A 45 11.16 3.37 -5.06
C THR A 45 10.29 2.12 -4.93
N VAL A 46 9.92 1.49 -6.04
CA VAL A 46 9.04 0.29 -6.07
C VAL A 46 9.80 -0.89 -6.68
N TRP A 47 9.58 -2.10 -6.16
CA TRP A 47 10.16 -3.34 -6.67
C TRP A 47 9.07 -4.38 -7.00
N ASP A 48 9.16 -4.92 -8.20
CA ASP A 48 8.30 -5.99 -8.77
C ASP A 48 8.63 -7.34 -8.12
N ARG A 49 7.84 -7.75 -7.12
CA ARG A 49 8.05 -9.05 -6.49
C ARG A 49 7.43 -10.19 -7.28
N ASP A 50 6.28 -9.95 -7.90
CA ASP A 50 5.43 -10.99 -8.49
C ASP A 50 5.69 -11.27 -9.97
N ARG A 51 6.69 -10.60 -10.58
CA ARG A 51 7.23 -10.82 -11.93
C ARG A 51 6.24 -10.45 -13.04
N ASP A 52 5.28 -9.58 -12.77
CA ASP A 52 4.24 -9.24 -13.74
C ASP A 52 4.60 -8.04 -14.63
N GLY A 53 5.77 -7.43 -14.39
CA GLY A 53 6.32 -6.34 -15.19
C GLY A 53 5.70 -4.98 -14.88
N LYS A 54 4.88 -4.85 -13.83
CA LYS A 54 4.19 -3.62 -13.45
C LYS A 54 4.01 -3.53 -11.93
N PRO A 55 3.80 -2.34 -11.38
CA PRO A 55 3.45 -2.21 -9.97
C PRO A 55 2.14 -2.93 -9.66
N SER A 56 2.20 -3.89 -8.77
CA SER A 56 1.12 -4.83 -8.52
C SER A 56 0.91 -5.07 -7.01
N HIS A 57 0.05 -6.03 -6.71
CA HIS A 57 -0.26 -6.42 -5.35
C HIS A 57 0.84 -7.35 -4.83
N LYS A 58 1.42 -7.04 -3.66
CA LYS A 58 2.62 -7.67 -3.02
C LYS A 58 3.97 -7.05 -3.39
N ASP A 59 3.99 -6.05 -4.25
CA ASP A 59 5.20 -5.30 -4.51
C ASP A 59 5.68 -4.54 -3.28
N LEU A 60 6.99 -4.34 -3.21
CA LEU A 60 7.59 -3.54 -2.15
C LEU A 60 7.74 -2.11 -2.62
N MET A 61 7.44 -1.17 -1.74
CA MET A 61 7.75 0.22 -1.93
C MET A 61 8.56 0.72 -0.74
N ARG A 62 9.67 1.38 -1.02
CA ARG A 62 10.39 2.19 -0.04
C ARG A 62 10.02 3.63 -0.27
N ILE A 63 9.64 4.32 0.79
CA ILE A 63 9.37 5.74 0.77
C ILE A 63 10.67 6.43 1.12
N ASP A 64 11.18 7.18 0.14
CA ASP A 64 12.45 7.89 0.24
C ASP A 64 12.22 9.29 0.84
N SER A 65 11.06 9.90 0.59
CA SER A 65 10.69 11.17 1.20
C SER A 65 9.19 11.46 1.18
N ALA A 66 8.75 12.27 2.13
CA ALA A 66 7.40 12.83 2.20
C ALA A 66 7.51 14.30 2.60
N SER A 67 6.97 15.20 1.79
CA SER A 67 7.14 16.65 1.99
C SER A 67 6.57 17.10 3.35
N GLY A 68 7.45 17.57 4.24
CA GLY A 68 7.07 18.06 5.57
C GLY A 68 6.91 16.96 6.63
N PHE A 69 7.44 15.75 6.40
CA PHE A 69 7.43 14.63 7.35
C PHE A 69 8.80 13.94 7.36
N GLY A 70 9.27 13.54 8.55
CA GLY A 70 10.43 12.65 8.69
C GLY A 70 10.07 11.20 8.35
N VAL A 71 10.51 10.70 7.19
CA VAL A 71 10.25 9.33 6.71
C VAL A 71 11.55 8.70 6.22
N ASP A 72 12.53 8.56 7.12
CA ASP A 72 13.74 7.84 6.78
C ASP A 72 13.42 6.33 6.65
N GLU A 73 13.61 5.81 5.43
CA GLU A 73 13.53 4.39 5.06
C GLU A 73 12.23 3.65 5.45
N LEU A 74 11.07 4.25 5.16
CA LEU A 74 9.80 3.56 5.38
C LEU A 74 9.52 2.55 4.25
N TRP A 75 9.68 1.27 4.56
CA TRP A 75 9.31 0.15 3.68
C TRP A 75 7.85 -0.24 3.89
N ILE A 76 7.14 -0.52 2.80
CA ILE A 76 5.76 -1.01 2.78
C ILE A 76 5.58 -2.10 1.72
N GLU A 77 4.60 -2.97 1.94
CA GLU A 77 4.08 -3.86 0.89
C GLU A 77 2.79 -3.27 0.32
N LEU A 78 2.74 -3.13 -1.01
CA LEU A 78 1.61 -2.58 -1.74
C LEU A 78 0.46 -3.58 -1.79
N ARG A 79 -0.74 -3.13 -1.40
CA ARG A 79 -1.97 -3.92 -1.46
C ARG A 79 -3.12 -3.08 -2.06
N GLY A 80 -4.25 -3.75 -2.27
CA GLY A 80 -5.53 -3.13 -2.61
C GLY A 80 -5.47 -2.06 -3.71
N ASN A 81 -6.04 -0.89 -3.41
CA ASN A 81 -6.14 0.23 -4.34
C ASN A 81 -4.85 1.03 -4.44
N LEU A 82 -4.02 1.04 -3.39
CA LEU A 82 -2.75 1.76 -3.41
C LEU A 82 -1.83 1.23 -4.54
N ALA A 83 -1.73 -0.09 -4.70
CA ALA A 83 -0.98 -0.68 -5.81
C ALA A 83 -1.45 -0.16 -7.18
N LYS A 84 -2.77 -0.09 -7.39
CA LYS A 84 -3.38 0.42 -8.63
C LYS A 84 -3.10 1.91 -8.83
N ASP A 85 -3.14 2.70 -7.76
CA ASP A 85 -2.89 4.15 -7.81
C ASP A 85 -1.43 4.44 -8.17
N ILE A 86 -0.50 3.68 -7.59
CA ILE A 86 0.93 3.74 -7.91
C ILE A 86 1.18 3.32 -9.37
N ALA A 87 0.60 2.21 -9.81
CA ALA A 87 0.71 1.74 -11.19
C ALA A 87 0.22 2.79 -12.20
N ARG A 88 -0.91 3.44 -11.92
CA ARG A 88 -1.43 4.55 -12.75
C ARG A 88 -0.49 5.74 -12.79
N SER A 89 0.08 6.10 -11.65
CA SER A 89 1.03 7.21 -11.55
C SER A 89 2.35 6.94 -12.29
N LEU A 90 2.78 5.68 -12.35
CA LEU A 90 3.96 5.28 -13.11
C LEU A 90 3.69 5.28 -14.62
N LYS A 91 2.51 4.81 -15.05
CA LYS A 91 2.13 4.82 -16.47
C LYS A 91 2.05 6.24 -17.05
N SER A 92 1.59 7.22 -16.27
CA SER A 92 1.40 8.60 -16.75
C SER A 92 2.69 9.41 -16.86
N LYS A 93 3.77 9.03 -16.16
CA LYS A 93 5.04 9.78 -16.13
C LYS A 93 6.12 9.25 -17.06
N GLY A 94 5.85 8.13 -17.76
CA GLY A 94 6.88 7.39 -18.48
C GLY A 94 7.78 6.64 -17.49
N SER A 95 8.24 5.46 -17.88
CA SER A 95 9.03 4.55 -17.06
C SER A 95 10.48 5.01 -16.80
N ALA A 96 10.74 6.32 -16.78
CA ALA A 96 12.07 6.86 -16.54
C ALA A 96 12.58 6.40 -15.16
N GLY A 97 13.61 5.56 -15.15
CA GLY A 97 14.19 4.98 -13.93
C GLY A 97 13.90 3.48 -13.69
N GLN A 98 13.40 2.75 -14.69
CA GLN A 98 13.34 1.28 -14.62
C GLN A 98 14.75 0.66 -14.64
N ARG A 99 15.04 -0.23 -13.69
CA ARG A 99 16.28 -1.02 -13.64
C ARG A 99 15.98 -2.45 -13.23
N CYS A 100 16.79 -3.40 -13.70
CA CYS A 100 16.77 -4.75 -13.14
C CYS A 100 17.73 -4.80 -11.96
N GLU A 101 17.28 -5.34 -10.84
CA GLU A 101 18.07 -5.51 -9.62
C GLU A 101 17.98 -6.96 -9.12
N SER A 102 18.97 -7.40 -8.35
CA SER A 102 18.90 -8.69 -7.68
C SER A 102 17.72 -8.75 -6.71
N ARG A 103 17.09 -9.92 -6.61
CA ARG A 103 16.00 -10.12 -5.65
C ARG A 103 16.52 -10.00 -4.22
N PHE A 104 15.75 -9.31 -3.39
CA PHE A 104 15.93 -9.29 -1.95
C PHE A 104 14.60 -9.48 -1.24
N THR A 105 14.66 -9.79 0.05
CA THR A 105 13.48 -9.90 0.92
C THR A 105 13.62 -8.90 2.06
N VAL A 106 12.54 -8.17 2.33
CA VAL A 106 12.40 -7.35 3.54
C VAL A 106 11.24 -7.92 4.33
N ASP A 107 11.55 -8.47 5.50
CA ASP A 107 10.54 -9.09 6.35
C ASP A 107 9.88 -8.07 7.28
N GLY A 108 8.62 -8.34 7.64
CA GLY A 108 7.90 -7.57 8.65
C GLY A 108 7.49 -6.16 8.22
N VAL A 109 7.46 -5.87 6.91
CA VAL A 109 6.95 -4.60 6.38
C VAL A 109 5.42 -4.51 6.52
N PRO A 110 4.86 -3.33 6.80
CA PRO A 110 3.43 -3.11 6.89
C PRO A 110 2.78 -3.25 5.52
N LYS A 111 1.59 -3.84 5.51
CA LYS A 111 0.77 -4.04 4.31
C LYS A 111 -0.18 -2.87 4.15
N VAL A 112 -0.08 -2.13 3.05
CA VAL A 112 -0.79 -0.87 2.89
C VAL A 112 -1.70 -0.94 1.66
N GLY A 113 -3.01 -1.00 1.91
CA GLY A 113 -4.02 -1.17 0.87
C GLY A 113 -4.61 0.12 0.29
N THR A 114 -4.41 1.27 0.94
CA THR A 114 -5.05 2.55 0.58
C THR A 114 -4.13 3.74 0.83
N ALA A 115 -4.34 4.83 0.07
CA ALA A 115 -3.64 6.09 0.30
C ALA A 115 -3.88 6.68 1.70
N ARG A 116 -5.07 6.45 2.30
CA ARG A 116 -5.37 6.89 3.66
C ARG A 116 -4.58 6.14 4.71
N ALA A 117 -4.41 4.82 4.55
CA ALA A 117 -3.57 4.02 5.44
C ALA A 117 -2.10 4.45 5.33
N LEU A 118 -1.63 4.73 4.11
CA LEU A 118 -0.29 5.26 3.87
C LEU A 118 -0.09 6.63 4.56
N ALA A 119 -1.05 7.54 4.41
CA ALA A 119 -1.02 8.86 5.04
C ALA A 119 -0.91 8.78 6.56
N ARG A 120 -1.65 7.86 7.20
CA ARG A 120 -1.55 7.63 8.65
C ARG A 120 -0.19 7.06 9.06
N LEU A 121 0.36 6.14 8.27
CA LEU A 121 1.67 5.56 8.54
C LEU A 121 2.78 6.63 8.52
N ILE A 122 2.80 7.48 7.48
CA ILE A 122 3.73 8.61 7.36
C ILE A 122 3.54 9.63 8.49
N ALA A 123 2.29 9.94 8.87
CA ALA A 123 2.03 10.84 9.99
C ALA A 123 2.53 10.27 11.34
N GLY A 124 2.63 8.94 11.44
CA GLY A 124 3.16 8.24 12.62
C GLY A 124 4.70 8.27 12.71
N THR A 125 5.42 8.29 11.58
CA THR A 125 6.90 8.31 11.59
C THR A 125 7.48 9.64 12.07
N ASP A 126 6.73 10.73 11.91
CA ASP A 126 7.07 12.08 12.39
C ASP A 126 7.14 12.19 13.93
N SER A 127 6.64 11.18 14.65
CA SER A 127 6.60 11.16 16.12
C SER A 127 7.88 10.61 16.79
N GLY A 128 8.97 10.45 16.04
CA GLY A 128 10.24 9.89 16.53
C GLY A 128 10.57 8.57 15.82
N GLY A 129 11.49 8.65 14.88
CA GLY A 129 11.78 7.59 13.91
C GLY A 129 12.37 6.31 14.49
N GLY A 130 12.18 5.21 13.75
CA GLY A 130 13.08 4.07 13.80
C GLY A 130 12.59 2.82 14.55
N LYS A 131 11.31 2.46 14.45
CA LYS A 131 10.81 1.06 14.48
C LYS A 131 9.30 1.12 14.27
N LEU A 132 8.78 0.31 13.34
CA LEU A 132 7.34 0.02 13.32
C LEU A 132 6.94 -0.40 14.73
N THR A 133 6.05 0.37 15.34
CA THR A 133 5.58 0.02 16.67
C THR A 133 4.86 -1.32 16.58
N LEU A 134 4.81 -2.07 17.67
CA LEU A 134 4.04 -3.31 17.72
C LEU A 134 2.58 -3.07 17.28
N GLU A 135 2.05 -1.89 17.59
CA GLU A 135 0.72 -1.46 17.17
C GLU A 135 0.59 -1.29 15.64
N ASP A 136 1.58 -0.69 14.97
CA ASP A 136 1.55 -0.53 13.52
C ASP A 136 1.63 -1.88 12.79
N ARG A 137 2.41 -2.82 13.34
CA ARG A 137 2.45 -4.20 12.82
C ARG A 137 1.11 -4.89 12.97
N VAL A 138 0.51 -4.82 14.16
CA VAL A 138 -0.83 -5.37 14.45
C VAL A 138 -1.87 -4.77 13.51
N ARG A 139 -1.84 -3.45 13.29
CA ARG A 139 -2.76 -2.74 12.40
C ARG A 139 -2.61 -3.19 10.95
N GLY A 140 -1.37 -3.32 10.46
CA GLY A 140 -1.10 -3.78 9.10
C GLY A 140 -1.57 -5.22 8.85
N ASP A 141 -1.32 -6.12 9.80
CA ASP A 141 -1.78 -7.51 9.71
C ASP A 141 -3.30 -7.62 9.79
N MET A 142 -3.95 -6.88 10.70
CA MET A 142 -5.41 -6.80 10.77
C MET A 142 -6.05 -6.24 9.50
N ALA A 143 -5.45 -5.20 8.89
CA ALA A 143 -5.94 -4.66 7.62
C ALA A 143 -5.86 -5.69 6.48
N GLY A 144 -4.79 -6.48 6.45
CA GLY A 144 -4.65 -7.59 5.51
C GLY A 144 -5.69 -8.70 5.73
N TRP A 145 -6.02 -9.01 6.98
CA TRP A 145 -7.09 -9.98 7.29
C TRP A 145 -8.47 -9.43 6.95
N ALA A 146 -8.72 -8.14 7.22
CA ALA A 146 -9.98 -7.49 6.86
C ALA A 146 -10.22 -7.53 5.35
N GLU A 147 -9.17 -7.30 4.54
CA GLU A 147 -9.26 -7.43 3.09
C GLU A 147 -9.61 -8.86 2.65
N GLN A 148 -9.05 -9.88 3.30
CA GLN A 148 -9.39 -11.28 3.02
C GLN A 148 -10.83 -11.62 3.41
N MET A 149 -11.27 -11.17 4.59
CA MET A 149 -12.61 -11.43 5.12
C MET A 149 -13.67 -10.75 4.25
N CYS A 150 -13.40 -9.52 3.81
CA CYS A 150 -14.33 -8.72 3.01
C CYS A 150 -14.19 -8.94 1.49
N GLY A 151 -13.26 -9.78 1.06
CA GLY A 151 -13.19 -10.27 -0.32
C GLY A 151 -14.14 -11.44 -0.62
N GLY A 152 -14.83 -11.98 0.40
CA GLY A 152 -15.87 -13.00 0.25
C GLY A 152 -17.18 -12.45 -0.32
N LYS A 153 -18.16 -13.30 -0.65
CA LYS A 153 -19.50 -12.88 -1.15
C LYS A 153 -20.48 -12.51 -0.03
N THR A 154 -20.04 -12.53 1.22
CA THR A 154 -20.92 -12.42 2.39
C THR A 154 -20.73 -11.05 3.02
N HIS A 155 -21.84 -10.37 3.30
CA HIS A 155 -21.80 -9.15 4.10
C HIS A 155 -21.27 -9.46 5.50
N ILE A 156 -20.32 -8.64 5.97
CA ILE A 156 -19.81 -8.68 7.35
C ILE A 156 -20.03 -7.30 7.96
N GLY A 157 -20.83 -7.24 9.03
CA GLY A 157 -21.05 -6.00 9.77
C GLY A 157 -19.78 -5.53 10.47
N GLU A 158 -19.66 -4.22 10.73
CA GLU A 158 -18.46 -3.62 11.33
C GLU A 158 -18.09 -4.29 12.67
N ASP A 159 -19.05 -4.49 13.57
CA ASP A 159 -18.81 -5.14 14.87
C ASP A 159 -18.36 -6.59 14.72
N GLN A 160 -18.95 -7.31 13.75
CA GLN A 160 -18.58 -8.69 13.46
C GLN A 160 -17.16 -8.78 12.91
N LEU A 161 -16.78 -7.83 12.05
CA LEU A 161 -15.43 -7.71 11.52
C LEU A 161 -14.45 -7.35 12.64
N ALA A 162 -14.77 -6.40 13.51
CA ALA A 162 -13.94 -6.03 14.65
C ALA A 162 -13.70 -7.22 15.59
N GLN A 163 -14.74 -7.99 15.91
CA GLN A 163 -14.61 -9.20 16.74
C GLN A 163 -13.74 -10.27 16.07
N ALA A 164 -13.91 -10.50 14.77
CA ALA A 164 -13.10 -11.46 14.02
C ALA A 164 -11.62 -11.03 13.97
N LEU A 165 -11.35 -9.74 13.76
CA LEU A 165 -10.01 -9.16 13.78
C LEU A 165 -9.39 -9.24 15.17
N GLU A 166 -10.13 -8.88 16.24
CA GLU A 166 -9.66 -8.98 17.62
C GLU A 166 -9.30 -10.43 17.98
N ALA A 167 -10.18 -11.39 17.66
CA ALA A 167 -9.96 -12.81 17.94
C ALA A 167 -8.73 -13.36 17.22
N ARG A 168 -8.54 -12.99 15.94
CA ARG A 168 -7.36 -13.38 15.16
C ARG A 168 -6.09 -12.68 15.69
N GLY A 169 -6.20 -11.40 16.05
CA GLY A 169 -5.14 -10.62 16.65
C GLY A 169 -4.66 -11.16 17.99
N LYS A 170 -5.56 -11.66 18.84
CA LYS A 170 -5.19 -12.33 20.12
C LYS A 170 -4.27 -13.52 19.90
N ARG A 171 -4.50 -14.30 18.83
CA ARG A 171 -3.67 -15.47 18.49
C ARG A 171 -2.32 -15.07 17.91
N ALA A 172 -2.30 -14.08 17.01
CA ALA A 172 -1.08 -13.68 16.29
C ALA A 172 -0.19 -12.70 17.06
N HIS A 173 -0.76 -11.89 17.96
CA HIS A 173 -0.08 -10.78 18.61
C HIS A 173 -0.45 -10.65 20.10
N ALA A 174 -0.40 -11.76 20.85
CA ALA A 174 -0.71 -11.78 22.29
C ALA A 174 0.06 -10.70 23.09
N LYS A 175 1.30 -10.39 22.67
CA LYS A 175 2.17 -9.37 23.30
C LYS A 175 1.70 -7.92 23.15
N ALA A 176 0.73 -7.63 22.26
CA ALA A 176 0.24 -6.27 22.03
C ALA A 176 -0.72 -5.77 23.13
N GLY A 177 -1.25 -6.68 23.95
CA GLY A 177 -2.23 -6.38 24.99
C GLY A 177 -3.67 -6.28 24.46
N ALA A 178 -4.63 -6.72 25.26
CA ALA A 178 -6.03 -6.83 24.84
C ALA A 178 -6.66 -5.48 24.45
N GLY A 179 -6.33 -4.39 25.17
CA GLY A 179 -6.83 -3.05 24.87
C GLY A 179 -6.36 -2.53 23.51
N THR A 180 -5.09 -2.74 23.17
CA THR A 180 -4.52 -2.36 21.86
C THR A 180 -5.16 -3.18 20.74
N LEU A 181 -5.27 -4.50 20.90
CA LEU A 181 -5.89 -5.38 19.91
C LEU A 181 -7.33 -4.97 19.61
N ARG A 182 -8.14 -4.71 20.65
CA ARG A 182 -9.51 -4.24 20.50
C ARG A 182 -9.56 -2.91 19.76
N ARG A 183 -8.81 -1.91 20.21
CA ARG A 183 -8.80 -0.56 19.60
C ARG A 183 -8.40 -0.62 18.12
N VAL A 184 -7.34 -1.34 17.79
CA VAL A 184 -6.87 -1.49 16.41
C VAL A 184 -7.89 -2.27 15.57
N ALA A 185 -8.50 -3.32 16.11
CA ALA A 185 -9.53 -4.09 15.41
C ALA A 185 -10.76 -3.24 15.04
N HIS A 186 -11.28 -2.44 15.98
CA HIS A 186 -12.37 -1.51 15.68
C HIS A 186 -11.98 -0.45 14.65
N GLN A 187 -10.77 0.09 14.77
CA GLN A 187 -10.29 1.11 13.82
C GLN A 187 -10.18 0.54 12.39
N VAL A 188 -9.64 -0.67 12.25
CA VAL A 188 -9.53 -1.37 10.97
C VAL A 188 -10.92 -1.76 10.45
N ALA A 189 -11.82 -2.24 11.32
CA ALA A 189 -13.17 -2.60 10.91
C ALA A 189 -13.95 -1.41 10.36
N ALA A 190 -13.88 -0.25 11.03
CA ALA A 190 -14.49 0.99 10.55
C ALA A 190 -13.91 1.45 9.20
N ASP A 191 -12.59 1.30 8.99
CA ASP A 191 -11.96 1.65 7.70
C ASP A 191 -12.40 0.71 6.56
N TYR A 192 -12.85 -0.50 6.87
CA TYR A 192 -13.22 -1.54 5.90
C TYR A 192 -14.73 -1.79 5.82
N SER A 193 -15.56 -1.23 6.70
CA SER A 193 -17.01 -1.49 6.78
C SER A 193 -17.73 -1.28 5.44
N LEU A 194 -17.39 -0.22 4.70
CA LEU A 194 -17.92 0.04 3.36
C LEU A 194 -17.50 -1.00 2.30
N LYS A 195 -16.33 -1.62 2.45
CA LYS A 195 -15.87 -2.69 1.55
C LYS A 195 -16.53 -4.03 1.88
N CYS A 196 -16.84 -4.26 3.14
CA CYS A 196 -17.52 -5.46 3.63
C CYS A 196 -19.05 -5.37 3.47
N ALA A 197 -19.56 -4.16 3.25
CA ALA A 197 -20.90 -3.89 2.77
C ALA A 197 -21.01 -4.28 1.29
N HIS A 198 -21.26 -5.55 1.03
CA HIS A 198 -21.90 -5.94 -0.23
C HIS A 198 -23.31 -5.38 -0.20
N LEU A 199 -23.49 -4.20 -0.81
CA LEU A 199 -24.82 -3.73 -1.14
C LEU A 199 -25.42 -4.79 -2.08
N GLU A 200 -26.48 -5.49 -1.63
CA GLU A 200 -27.33 -6.29 -2.51
C GLU A 200 -28.09 -5.33 -3.46
N VAL A 201 -27.37 -4.64 -4.35
CA VAL A 201 -28.00 -3.93 -5.45
C VAL A 201 -28.32 -4.98 -6.50
N GLY A 202 -29.48 -5.63 -6.38
CA GLY A 202 -29.99 -6.46 -7.48
C GLY A 202 -30.94 -7.62 -7.17
N LYS A 203 -31.60 -7.69 -6.01
CA LYS A 203 -32.74 -8.61 -5.83
C LYS A 203 -33.87 -7.93 -5.06
N GLY A 204 -34.69 -7.13 -5.74
CA GLY A 204 -35.99 -6.73 -5.20
C GLY A 204 -36.43 -5.28 -5.35
N LEU A 205 -35.80 -4.45 -6.20
CA LEU A 205 -36.45 -3.21 -6.65
C LEU A 205 -37.13 -3.47 -8.00
N THR A 206 -38.27 -4.17 -7.96
CA THR A 206 -39.32 -3.96 -8.96
C THR A 206 -39.99 -2.64 -8.59
N PHE A 207 -39.87 -1.66 -9.47
CA PHE A 207 -40.75 -0.49 -9.43
C PHE A 207 -42.09 -0.96 -9.99
N ASP A 208 -43.10 -1.04 -9.12
CA ASP A 208 -44.51 -0.95 -9.53
C ASP A 208 -44.89 0.53 -9.72
#